data_AF-A0A971I3J9-F1
#
_entry.id   AF-A0A971I3J9-F1
#
_cell.length_a   1.000
_cell.length_b   1.000
_cell.length_c   1.000
_cell.angle_alpha   90.00
_cell.angle_beta   90.00
_cell.angle_gamma   90.00
#
_symmetry.space_group_name_H-M   'P 1'
#
loop_
_entity.id
_entity.type
_entity.pdbx_description
1 polymer ?
#
loop_
_entity_poly.entity_id
_entity_poly.type
_entity_poly.pdbx_seq_one_letter_code
_entity_poly.pdbx_strand_id
1 'polypeptide(L)' 'MNEFMLTKNMLLILSPLILFQLSLAVYCGTKIFTEGVQNLNKWAWFLICLFVNVIGPVLFLLVGRKKEFKIGYLLEDPI' A
#
# COMPACT_ATOMS: atom_id res chain seq x y z
N MET A 1 4.37 -34.30 21.78
CA MET A 1 3.11 -33.52 21.75
C MET A 1 3.31 -32.01 21.98
N ASN A 2 4.53 -31.46 21.90
CA ASN A 2 4.81 -30.02 22.15
C ASN A 2 5.17 -29.21 20.88
N GLU A 3 5.64 -29.86 19.81
CA GLU A 3 5.97 -29.22 18.53
C GLU A 3 4.80 -28.43 17.95
N PHE A 4 3.59 -29.01 18.02
CA PHE A 4 2.38 -28.40 17.45
C PHE A 4 1.94 -27.11 18.17
N MET A 5 2.17 -27.03 19.49
CA MET A 5 1.84 -25.86 20.30
C MET A 5 2.80 -24.70 20.01
N LEU A 6 4.08 -25.01 19.75
CA LEU A 6 5.10 -24.03 19.38
C LEU A 6 4.79 -23.40 18.02
N THR A 7 4.43 -24.22 17.01
CA THR A 7 4.05 -23.75 15.67
C THR A 7 2.83 -22.83 15.71
N LYS A 8 1.80 -23.19 16.49
CA LYS A 8 0.56 -22.38 16.61
C LYS A 8 0.83 -20.99 17.17
N ASN A 9 1.65 -20.86 18.22
CA ASN A 9 1.95 -19.57 18.85
C ASN A 9 2.75 -18.65 17.91
N MET A 10 3.74 -19.20 17.19
CA MET A 10 4.48 -18.42 16.19
C MET A 10 3.57 -17.95 15.05
N LEU A 11 2.67 -18.83 14.57
CA LEU A 11 1.71 -18.48 13.52
C LEU A 11 0.72 -17.39 13.98
N LEU A 12 0.29 -17.44 15.25
CA LEU A 12 -0.65 -16.46 15.81
C LEU A 12 -0.03 -15.06 15.89
N ILE A 13 1.25 -14.96 16.24
CA ILE A 13 1.99 -13.69 16.31
C ILE A 13 2.31 -13.15 14.92
N LEU A 14 2.60 -14.03 13.94
CA LEU A 14 2.91 -13.64 12.57
C LEU A 14 1.66 -13.36 11.70
N SER A 15 0.51 -13.93 12.07
CA SER A 15 -0.80 -13.73 11.44
C SER A 15 -1.13 -12.27 11.13
N PRO A 16 -1.09 -11.31 12.09
CA PRO A 16 -1.42 -9.92 11.82
C PRO A 16 -0.49 -9.27 10.80
N LEU A 17 0.79 -9.67 10.78
CA LEU A 17 1.76 -9.10 9.84
C LEU A 17 1.44 -9.53 8.40
N ILE A 18 1.14 -10.81 8.20
CA ILE A 18 0.77 -11.37 6.90
C ILE A 18 -0.57 -10.79 6.44
N LEU A 19 -1.56 -10.71 7.32
CA LEU A 19 -2.86 -10.12 7.01
C LEU A 19 -2.70 -8.65 6.59
N PHE A 20 -1.93 -7.88 7.35
CA PHE A 20 -1.70 -6.46 7.07
C PHE A 20 -0.98 -6.27 5.73
N GLN A 21 0.05 -7.08 5.48
CA GLN A 21 0.82 -7.09 4.24
C GLN A 21 -0.05 -7.41 3.02
N LEU A 22 -0.89 -8.45 3.10
CA LEU A 22 -1.84 -8.80 2.05
C LEU A 22 -2.90 -7.72 1.85
N SER A 23 -3.50 -7.20 2.93
CA SER A 23 -4.50 -6.13 2.85
C SER A 23 -3.93 -4.88 2.17
N LEU A 24 -2.69 -4.48 2.48
CA LEU A 24 -2.05 -3.33 1.83
C LEU A 24 -1.82 -3.57 0.33
N ALA A 25 -1.31 -4.76 -0.02
CA ALA A 25 -1.05 -5.13 -1.41
C ALA A 25 -2.35 -5.14 -2.23
N VAL A 26 -3.41 -5.75 -1.69
CA VAL A 26 -4.74 -5.79 -2.33
C VAL A 26 -5.35 -4.39 -2.43
N TYR A 27 -5.26 -3.58 -1.37
CA TYR A 27 -5.75 -2.20 -1.37
C TYR A 27 -5.05 -1.33 -2.41
N CYS A 28 -3.72 -1.42 -2.52
CA CYS A 28 -3.00 -0.73 -3.58
C CYS A 28 -3.41 -1.25 -4.96
N GLY A 29 -3.51 -2.56 -5.13
CA GLY A 29 -3.97 -3.18 -6.38
C GLY A 29 -5.32 -2.59 -6.83
N THR A 30 -6.34 -2.62 -5.97
CA THR A 30 -7.67 -2.08 -6.30
C THR A 30 -7.61 -0.57 -6.57
N LYS A 31 -6.88 0.20 -5.76
CA LYS A 31 -6.66 1.64 -5.97
C LYS A 31 -5.99 1.97 -7.31
N ILE A 32 -4.99 1.19 -7.72
CA ILE A 32 -4.30 1.33 -9.03
C ILE A 32 -5.29 1.18 -10.18
N PHE A 33 -6.21 0.21 -10.08
CA PHE A 33 -7.24 -0.02 -11.10
C PHE A 33 -8.32 1.07 -11.11
N THR A 34 -8.70 1.60 -9.94
CA THR A 34 -9.78 2.60 -9.81
C THR A 34 -9.35 4.03 -10.13
N GLU A 35 -8.29 4.55 -9.49
CA GLU A 35 -7.91 5.97 -9.60
C GLU A 35 -6.91 6.22 -10.74
N GLY A 36 -6.28 5.15 -11.23
CA GLY A 36 -5.18 5.24 -12.17
C GLY A 36 -3.91 5.82 -11.52
N VAL A 37 -2.81 5.65 -12.22
CA VAL A 37 -1.47 5.93 -11.70
C VAL A 37 -0.89 7.15 -12.41
N GLN A 38 -0.19 8.03 -11.70
CA GLN A 38 0.35 9.27 -12.30
C GLN A 38 1.66 9.05 -13.04
N ASN A 39 2.53 8.21 -12.48
CA ASN A 39 3.94 8.20 -12.85
C ASN A 39 4.35 7.03 -13.77
N LEU A 40 3.51 5.98 -13.90
CA LEU A 40 3.81 4.75 -14.64
C LEU A 40 2.55 4.11 -15.22
N ASN A 41 2.67 2.98 -15.94
CA ASN A 41 1.51 2.19 -16.38
C ASN A 41 0.91 1.36 -15.22
N LYS A 42 -0.41 1.12 -15.26
CA LYS A 42 -1.18 0.39 -14.23
C LYS A 42 -0.59 -0.99 -13.95
N TRP A 43 -0.18 -1.68 -15.03
CA TRP A 43 0.43 -3.00 -14.98
C TRP A 43 1.80 -3.03 -14.31
N ALA A 44 2.61 -1.98 -14.48
CA ALA A 44 3.94 -1.90 -13.86
C ALA A 44 3.82 -1.76 -12.34
N TRP A 45 2.88 -0.94 -11.86
CA TRP A 45 2.61 -0.81 -10.43
C TRP A 45 2.04 -2.10 -9.81
N PHE A 46 1.19 -2.81 -10.54
CA PHE A 46 0.69 -4.12 -10.10
C PHE A 46 1.83 -5.13 -9.94
N LEU A 47 2.75 -5.22 -10.92
CA LEU A 47 3.94 -6.05 -10.84
C LEU A 47 4.83 -5.68 -9.65
N ILE A 48 5.05 -4.39 -9.38
CA ILE A 48 5.85 -3.93 -8.24
C ILE A 48 5.21 -4.33 -6.90
N CYS A 49 3.89 -4.15 -6.76
CA CYS A 49 3.18 -4.60 -5.55
C CYS A 49 3.26 -6.12 -5.37
N LEU A 50 3.24 -6.89 -6.46
CA LEU A 50 3.31 -8.35 -6.41
C LEU A 50 4.72 -8.87 -6.09
N PHE A 51 5.76 -8.28 -6.69
CA PHE A 51 7.15 -8.75 -6.54
C PHE A 51 7.87 -8.19 -5.31
N VAL A 52 7.50 -6.99 -4.85
CA VAL A 52 8.21 -6.29 -3.75
C VAL A 52 7.41 -6.28 -2.44
N ASN A 53 6.30 -7.02 -2.40
CA ASN A 53 5.51 -7.38 -1.23
C ASN A 53 5.04 -6.18 -0.35
N VAL A 54 5.73 -5.79 0.72
CA VAL A 54 5.40 -4.58 1.52
C VAL A 54 5.94 -3.31 0.87
N ILE A 55 7.15 -3.36 0.30
CA ILE A 55 7.80 -2.16 -0.23
C ILE A 55 7.09 -1.65 -1.48
N GLY A 56 6.52 -2.54 -2.29
CA GLY A 56 5.74 -2.17 -3.48
C GLY A 56 4.54 -1.26 -3.17
N PRO A 57 3.57 -1.68 -2.33
CA PRO A 57 2.44 -0.85 -1.93
C PRO A 57 2.87 0.41 -1.16
N VAL A 58 3.94 0.36 -0.35
CA VAL A 58 4.47 1.57 0.31
C VAL A 58 4.98 2.60 -0.72
N LEU A 59 5.77 2.17 -1.72
CA LEU A 59 6.22 3.03 -2.81
C LEU A 59 5.03 3.58 -3.61
N PHE A 60 4.00 2.76 -3.83
CA PHE A 60 2.78 3.19 -4.53
C PHE A 60 2.09 4.34 -3.78
N LEU A 61 1.94 4.20 -2.46
CA LEU A 61 1.32 5.21 -1.62
C LEU A 61 2.12 6.52 -1.61
N LEU A 62 3.45 6.45 -1.67
CA LEU A 62 4.33 7.62 -1.64
C LEU A 62 4.42 8.36 -2.98
N VAL A 63 4.60 7.61 -4.09
CA VAL A 63 4.96 8.14 -5.41
C VAL A 63 3.87 7.91 -6.46
N GLY A 64 3.17 6.78 -6.39
CA GLY A 64 2.13 6.40 -7.35
C GLY A 64 0.83 7.19 -7.22
N ARG A 65 0.56 7.78 -6.05
CA ARG A 65 -0.70 8.49 -5.78
C ARG A 65 -0.81 9.83 -6.49
N LYS A 66 -1.99 10.03 -7.09
CA LYS A 66 -2.88 11.20 -7.05
C LYS A 66 -2.58 12.33 -6.06
N LYS A 67 -1.44 13.04 -6.08
CA LYS A 67 -1.24 14.20 -5.20
C LYS A 67 -2.04 15.38 -5.76
N GLU A 68 -3.33 15.45 -5.42
CA GLU A 68 -4.09 16.70 -5.46
C GLU A 68 -3.56 17.61 -4.34
N PHE A 69 -2.37 18.18 -4.57
CA PHE A 69 -1.78 19.13 -3.63
C PHE A 69 -2.46 20.48 -3.83
N LYS A 70 -3.64 20.64 -3.23
CA LYS A 70 -4.37 21.90 -3.19
C LYS A 70 -3.71 22.84 -2.19
N ILE A 71 -2.55 23.42 -2.56
CA ILE A 71 -2.01 24.59 -1.87
C ILE A 71 -2.79 25.79 -2.41
N GLY A 72 -3.82 26.19 -1.69
CA GLY A 72 -4.65 27.34 -2.03
C GLY A 72 -5.10 28.10 -0.79
N TYR A 73 -4.23 28.19 0.21
CA TYR A 73 -4.47 28.96 1.43
C TYR A 73 -3.29 29.91 1.66
N LEU A 74 -3.04 30.79 0.70
CA LEU A 74 -2.35 32.05 0.97
C LEU A 74 -2.45 32.96 -0.25
N LEU A 75 -2.78 34.24 -0.02
CA LEU A 75 -2.75 35.40 -0.95
C LEU A 75 -4.05 35.60 -1.74
N GLU A 76 -5.07 36.23 -1.13
CA GLU A 76 -5.64 37.52 -1.58
C GLU A 76 -6.92 37.85 -0.79
N ASP A 77 -6.74 38.45 0.39
CA ASP A 77 -7.78 39.31 0.97
C ASP A 77 -7.13 40.69 1.23
N PRO A 78 -7.08 41.60 0.23
CA PRO A 78 -6.84 43.01 0.51
C PRO A 78 -8.13 43.65 1.04
N ILE A 79 -8.01 44.22 2.24
CA ILE A 79 -8.98 45.06 2.98
C ILE A 79 -9.48 46.21 2.11
#